data_AF-A0A521T9W1-F1
#
_entry.id   AF-A0A521T9W1-F1
#
_cell.length_a   1.000
_cell.length_b   1.000
_cell.length_c   1.000
_cell.angle_alpha   90.00
_cell.angle_beta   90.00
_cell.angle_gamma   90.00
#
_symmetry.space_group_name_H-M   'P 1'
#
loop_
_entity.id
_entity.type
_entity.pdbx_description
1 polymer ?
#
loop_
_entity_poly.entity_id
_entity_poly.type
_entity_poly.pdbx_seq_one_letter_code
_entity_poly.pdbx_strand_id
1 'polypeptide(L)'
;MLTVSTPIAFSATLGDQWDSLKTSLLDAENMATFHFNLITYQAEKVDLKLKDQIKTTKIDAIKKLQTAKTIYSDNFKNAALTVDVESDMLITNAFSDTENMLVSGNVEQASLNRQIIDKTIYKIAFMKMESAIVQNNSTDFLSWFTVMEKKFKISTTYPEINSLVVDIRSNPALLSANGPQIAEKLLEIFKLKTVEEIAEAIAALDKGDVKSAKTFTHEGLYYYRTLHPSVEGKLGSESANNLLHLMESALDVTTSDKPIDIMKAELEDISEKVELIIRKYEGGNVSDTGLALSGIKDRLSLVEVEYLNAVKDGKITNQVEYDETVVFLTKATEIFNNNKIALMDLSNSDATS
;
A
#
# COMPACT_ATOMS: atom_id res chain seq x y z
N MET A 1 -31.05 26.35 35.94
CA MET A 1 -30.59 26.42 34.54
C MET A 1 -29.69 25.22 34.30
N LEU A 2 -30.22 24.19 33.64
CA LEU A 2 -29.42 23.08 33.12
C LEU A 2 -28.86 23.52 31.77
N THR A 3 -27.58 23.86 31.75
CA THR A 3 -26.84 24.06 30.49
C THR A 3 -26.66 22.69 29.84
N VAL A 4 -27.47 22.43 28.82
CA VAL A 4 -27.25 21.33 27.89
C VAL A 4 -25.96 21.64 27.14
N SER A 5 -24.90 20.90 27.44
CA SER A 5 -23.69 20.88 26.61
C SER A 5 -24.08 20.31 25.26
N THR A 6 -24.08 21.14 24.23
CA THR A 6 -24.08 20.68 22.84
C THR A 6 -22.89 19.74 22.63
N PRO A 7 -23.04 18.64 21.87
CA PRO A 7 -21.90 17.78 21.56
C PRO A 7 -20.87 18.59 20.79
N ILE A 8 -19.63 18.54 21.27
CA ILE A 8 -18.45 19.09 20.60
C ILE A 8 -18.45 18.55 19.17
N ALA A 9 -18.38 19.44 18.19
CA ALA A 9 -18.23 19.06 16.78
C ALA A 9 -17.11 18.02 16.68
N PHE A 10 -17.39 16.87 16.06
CA PHE A 10 -16.39 15.84 15.82
C PHE A 10 -15.21 16.48 15.08
N SER A 11 -14.08 16.64 15.75
CA SER A 11 -12.83 17.04 15.10
C SER A 11 -12.44 15.91 14.15
N ALA A 12 -12.17 16.24 12.88
CA ALA A 12 -11.74 15.28 11.88
C ALA A 12 -10.50 14.50 12.37
N THR A 13 -10.50 13.17 12.20
CA THR A 13 -9.39 12.31 12.59
C THR A 13 -8.23 12.40 11.60
N LEU A 14 -7.04 11.91 11.95
CA LEU A 14 -5.93 11.81 10.98
C LEU A 14 -6.29 10.91 9.78
N GLY A 15 -7.08 9.86 10.00
CA GLY A 15 -7.65 9.05 8.93
C GLY A 15 -8.56 9.84 7.99
N ASP A 16 -9.34 10.80 8.49
CA ASP A 16 -10.18 11.68 7.65
C ASP A 16 -9.35 12.70 6.87
N GLN A 17 -8.27 13.20 7.48
CA GLN A 17 -7.32 14.10 6.81
C GLN A 17 -6.57 13.37 5.69
N TRP A 18 -6.12 12.14 5.95
CA TRP A 18 -5.50 11.28 4.95
C TRP A 18 -6.43 11.01 3.77
N ASP A 19 -7.69 10.63 4.03
CA ASP A 19 -8.69 10.43 2.98
C ASP A 19 -8.95 11.69 2.15
N SER A 20 -8.99 12.86 2.82
CA SER A 20 -9.17 14.15 2.15
C SER A 20 -7.98 14.50 1.27
N LEU A 21 -6.76 14.22 1.73
CA LEU A 21 -5.53 14.37 0.94
C LEU A 21 -5.58 13.48 -0.30
N LYS A 22 -5.87 12.19 -0.13
CA LYS A 22 -5.97 11.22 -1.23
C LYS A 22 -7.03 11.62 -2.25
N THR A 23 -8.21 12.03 -1.78
CA THR A 23 -9.29 12.52 -2.64
C THR A 23 -8.86 13.75 -3.43
N SER A 24 -8.17 14.69 -2.79
CA SER A 24 -7.71 15.91 -3.45
C SER A 24 -6.63 15.64 -4.51
N LEU A 25 -5.75 14.66 -4.31
CA LEU A 25 -4.80 14.19 -5.34
C LEU A 25 -5.53 13.56 -6.52
N LEU A 26 -6.48 12.66 -6.26
CA LEU A 26 -7.27 12.00 -7.31
C LEU A 26 -8.10 13.01 -8.13
N ASP A 27 -8.70 14.00 -7.47
CA ASP A 27 -9.41 15.09 -8.13
C ASP A 27 -8.49 15.88 -9.08
N ALA A 28 -7.24 16.14 -8.67
CA ALA A 28 -6.26 16.83 -9.51
C ALA A 28 -5.95 16.04 -10.80
N GLU A 29 -5.74 14.73 -10.66
CA GLU A 29 -5.50 13.81 -11.79
C GLU A 29 -6.70 13.75 -12.75
N ASN A 30 -7.91 13.61 -12.20
CA ASN A 30 -9.14 13.53 -12.99
C ASN A 30 -9.40 14.82 -13.79
N MET A 31 -9.18 15.98 -13.15
CA MET A 31 -9.31 17.28 -13.81
C MET A 31 -8.27 17.47 -14.92
N ALA A 32 -7.03 17.04 -14.70
CA ALA A 32 -6.00 17.07 -15.74
C ALA A 32 -6.34 16.14 -16.91
N THR A 33 -6.78 14.91 -16.64
CA THR A 33 -7.21 13.97 -17.70
C THR A 33 -8.30 14.58 -18.58
N PHE A 34 -9.31 15.19 -17.96
CA PHE A 34 -10.39 15.85 -18.68
C PHE A 34 -9.88 17.01 -19.56
N HIS A 35 -8.95 17.82 -19.03
CA HIS A 35 -8.30 18.89 -19.78
C HIS A 35 -7.60 18.38 -21.06
N PHE A 36 -6.82 17.30 -20.97
CA PHE A 36 -6.09 16.76 -22.11
C PHE A 36 -7.01 16.08 -23.13
N ASN A 37 -8.03 15.35 -22.69
CA ASN A 37 -9.02 14.77 -23.59
C ASN A 37 -9.76 15.85 -24.40
N LEU A 38 -10.06 17.00 -23.79
CA LEU A 38 -10.64 18.15 -24.49
C LEU A 38 -9.70 18.73 -25.55
N ILE A 39 -8.39 18.81 -25.29
CA ILE A 39 -7.40 19.30 -26.27
C ILE A 39 -7.28 18.34 -27.45
N THR A 40 -7.24 17.02 -27.22
CA THR A 40 -7.15 16.02 -28.31
C THR A 40 -8.37 16.06 -29.22
N TYR A 41 -9.56 16.29 -28.66
CA TYR A 41 -10.80 16.50 -29.40
C TYR A 41 -10.80 17.78 -30.28
N GLN A 42 -9.96 18.77 -29.95
CA GLN A 42 -9.88 20.05 -30.68
C GLN A 42 -9.12 20.00 -32.01
N ALA A 43 -8.46 18.90 -32.37
CA ALA A 43 -7.90 18.76 -33.72
C ALA A 43 -9.00 18.88 -34.81
N GLU A 44 -10.29 18.76 -34.46
CA GLU A 44 -11.38 18.72 -35.44
C GLU A 44 -12.34 19.93 -35.43
N LYS A 45 -12.60 20.65 -34.31
CA LYS A 45 -13.49 21.86 -34.28
C LYS A 45 -13.22 22.75 -33.05
N VAL A 46 -13.14 24.08 -33.17
CA VAL A 46 -13.01 24.99 -32.00
C VAL A 46 -13.90 26.24 -32.07
N ASP A 47 -14.68 26.47 -31.01
CA ASP A 47 -15.30 27.76 -30.64
C ASP A 47 -14.70 28.26 -29.28
N LEU A 48 -14.73 29.57 -29.05
CA LEU A 48 -14.19 30.30 -27.89
C LEU A 48 -14.62 29.72 -26.54
N LYS A 49 -15.87 29.26 -26.41
CA LYS A 49 -16.42 28.69 -25.17
C LYS A 49 -15.65 27.45 -24.70
N LEU A 50 -15.13 26.66 -25.64
CA LEU A 50 -14.35 25.44 -25.34
C LEU A 50 -12.92 25.79 -24.89
N LYS A 51 -12.32 26.87 -25.42
CA LYS A 51 -11.00 27.35 -24.97
C LYS A 51 -11.03 27.83 -23.51
N ASP A 52 -12.10 28.48 -23.10
CA ASP A 52 -12.28 28.93 -21.70
C ASP A 52 -12.46 27.75 -20.73
N GLN A 53 -13.17 26.70 -21.14
CA GLN A 53 -13.32 25.46 -20.35
C GLN A 53 -11.98 24.73 -20.17
N ILE A 54 -11.17 24.65 -21.22
CA ILE A 54 -9.83 24.06 -21.16
C ILE A 54 -8.93 24.85 -20.20
N LYS A 55 -8.90 26.17 -20.28
CA LYS A 55 -8.10 26.98 -19.35
C LYS A 55 -8.51 26.78 -17.88
N THR A 56 -9.82 26.67 -17.63
CA THR A 56 -10.38 26.54 -16.27
C THR A 56 -10.03 25.20 -15.63
N THR A 57 -10.10 24.10 -16.38
CA THR A 57 -9.85 22.74 -15.89
C THR A 57 -8.41 22.50 -15.43
N LYS A 58 -7.42 23.06 -16.14
CA LYS A 58 -6.00 23.01 -15.70
C LYS A 58 -5.77 23.80 -14.42
N ILE A 59 -6.39 24.98 -14.30
CA ILE A 59 -6.29 25.80 -13.09
C ILE A 59 -6.88 25.05 -11.89
N ASP A 60 -8.02 24.37 -12.07
CA ASP A 60 -8.68 23.65 -10.99
C ASP A 60 -7.90 22.40 -10.57
N ALA A 61 -7.26 21.68 -11.51
CA ALA A 61 -6.34 20.57 -11.18
C ALA A 61 -5.20 21.03 -10.25
N ILE A 62 -4.56 22.17 -10.56
CA ILE A 62 -3.49 22.72 -9.71
C ILE A 62 -4.02 23.15 -8.35
N LYS A 63 -5.22 23.74 -8.26
CA LYS A 63 -5.83 24.07 -6.96
C LYS A 63 -6.02 22.83 -6.10
N LYS A 64 -6.49 21.72 -6.69
CA LYS A 64 -6.66 20.44 -5.98
C LYS A 64 -5.33 19.87 -5.50
N LEU A 65 -4.27 19.99 -6.29
CA LEU A 65 -2.92 19.64 -5.83
C LEU A 65 -2.47 20.52 -4.64
N GLN A 66 -2.72 21.83 -4.69
CA GLN A 66 -2.38 22.73 -3.59
C GLN A 66 -3.18 22.44 -2.32
N THR A 67 -4.46 22.08 -2.43
CA THR A 67 -5.25 21.61 -1.29
C THR A 67 -4.62 20.36 -0.65
N ALA A 68 -4.17 19.39 -1.45
CA ALA A 68 -3.47 18.21 -0.92
C ALA A 68 -2.15 18.58 -0.21
N LYS A 69 -1.37 19.51 -0.79
CA LYS A 69 -0.14 20.04 -0.18
C LYS A 69 -0.42 20.70 1.18
N THR A 70 -1.48 21.49 1.29
CA THR A 70 -1.89 22.11 2.56
C THR A 70 -2.27 21.06 3.60
N ILE A 71 -3.10 20.07 3.23
CA ILE A 71 -3.48 18.99 4.17
C ILE A 71 -2.24 18.24 4.67
N TYR A 72 -1.29 17.94 3.78
CA TYR A 72 -0.01 17.33 4.15
C TYR A 72 0.78 18.20 5.15
N SER A 73 0.97 19.48 4.81
CA SER A 73 1.72 20.43 5.62
C SER A 73 1.13 20.58 7.02
N ASP A 74 -0.20 20.65 7.13
CA ASP A 74 -0.89 20.93 8.39
C ASP A 74 -0.97 19.71 9.30
N ASN A 75 -1.03 18.49 8.75
CA ASN A 75 -1.35 17.29 9.52
C ASN A 75 -0.22 16.26 9.59
N PHE A 76 0.64 16.17 8.58
CA PHE A 76 1.58 15.04 8.44
C PHE A 76 3.05 15.47 8.39
N LYS A 77 3.36 16.65 7.87
CA LYS A 77 4.74 17.11 7.66
C LYS A 77 5.61 17.11 8.93
N ASN A 78 5.09 17.64 10.04
CA ASN A 78 5.84 17.64 11.30
C ASN A 78 6.15 16.22 11.79
N ALA A 79 5.21 15.29 11.61
CA ALA A 79 5.40 13.90 11.97
C ALA A 79 6.46 13.24 11.09
N ALA A 80 6.43 13.49 9.77
CA ALA A 80 7.44 13.03 8.82
C ALA A 80 8.85 13.46 9.27
N LEU A 81 9.06 14.76 9.50
CA LEU A 81 10.35 15.30 9.96
C LEU A 81 10.82 14.74 11.31
N THR A 82 9.89 14.27 12.14
CA THR A 82 10.21 13.70 13.46
C THR A 82 10.64 12.24 13.37
N VAL A 83 9.96 11.43 12.54
CA VAL A 83 10.21 9.99 12.47
C VAL A 83 11.28 9.64 11.45
N ASP A 84 11.33 10.36 10.34
CA ASP A 84 12.24 10.11 9.23
C ASP A 84 12.21 11.27 8.22
N VAL A 85 13.29 12.07 8.18
CA VAL A 85 13.39 13.21 7.25
C VAL A 85 13.30 12.78 5.78
N GLU A 86 13.71 11.55 5.44
CA GLU A 86 13.57 11.03 4.09
C GLU A 86 12.09 10.98 3.65
N SER A 87 11.17 10.70 4.58
CA SER A 87 9.74 10.64 4.30
C SER A 87 9.17 12.00 3.86
N ASP A 88 9.59 13.12 4.48
CA ASP A 88 9.18 14.46 4.03
C ASP A 88 9.77 14.81 2.67
N MET A 89 11.03 14.42 2.43
CA MET A 89 11.71 14.64 1.16
C MET A 89 10.99 13.90 0.02
N LEU A 90 10.65 12.63 0.21
CA LEU A 90 9.92 11.82 -0.77
C LEU A 90 8.56 12.44 -1.11
N ILE A 91 7.79 12.83 -0.09
CA ILE A 91 6.47 13.44 -0.29
C ILE A 91 6.59 14.80 -1.00
N THR A 92 7.52 15.65 -0.57
CA THR A 92 7.70 17.00 -1.15
C THR A 92 8.18 16.93 -2.61
N ASN A 93 9.06 15.98 -2.93
CA ASN A 93 9.49 15.72 -4.30
C ASN A 93 8.32 15.21 -5.14
N ALA A 94 7.58 14.21 -4.67
CA ALA A 94 6.41 13.68 -5.38
C ALA A 94 5.34 14.75 -5.65
N PHE A 95 5.12 15.67 -4.72
CA PHE A 95 4.24 16.83 -4.92
C PHE A 95 4.75 17.80 -6.01
N SER A 96 6.06 18.03 -6.05
CA SER A 96 6.69 18.91 -7.06
C SER A 96 6.66 18.26 -8.44
N ASP A 97 6.96 16.97 -8.51
CA ASP A 97 6.90 16.20 -9.75
C ASP A 97 5.47 16.09 -10.27
N THR A 98 4.49 15.87 -9.38
CA THR A 98 3.07 15.87 -9.75
C THR A 98 2.66 17.18 -10.40
N GLU A 99 3.11 18.33 -9.89
CA GLU A 99 2.83 19.63 -10.49
C GLU A 99 3.34 19.71 -11.94
N ASN A 100 4.59 19.27 -12.17
CA ASN A 100 5.18 19.21 -13.51
C ASN A 100 4.40 18.26 -14.43
N MET A 101 4.00 17.10 -13.91
CA MET A 101 3.26 16.08 -14.67
C MET A 101 1.84 16.53 -15.04
N LEU A 102 1.12 17.20 -14.14
CA LEU A 102 -0.20 17.78 -14.45
C LEU A 102 -0.08 18.92 -15.48
N VAL A 103 1.01 19.68 -15.46
CA VAL A 103 1.26 20.76 -16.44
C VAL A 103 1.54 20.19 -17.83
N SER A 104 2.30 19.10 -17.92
CA SER A 104 2.68 18.43 -19.18
C SER A 104 1.63 17.46 -19.70
N GLY A 105 0.70 17.02 -18.85
CA GLY A 105 -0.36 16.07 -19.18
C GLY A 105 -0.01 14.61 -19.01
N ASN A 106 1.10 14.34 -18.34
CA ASN A 106 1.47 12.98 -17.97
C ASN A 106 0.72 12.54 -16.71
N VAL A 107 -0.59 12.30 -16.84
CA VAL A 107 -1.43 11.90 -15.69
C VAL A 107 -1.04 10.52 -15.16
N GLU A 108 -0.50 9.64 -16.00
CA GLU A 108 0.04 8.35 -15.56
C GLU A 108 1.14 8.54 -14.51
N GLN A 109 2.15 9.37 -14.81
CA GLN A 109 3.22 9.66 -13.86
C GLN A 109 2.73 10.45 -12.63
N ALA A 110 1.72 11.31 -12.79
CA ALA A 110 1.07 11.96 -11.64
C ALA A 110 0.42 10.93 -10.69
N SER A 111 -0.24 9.90 -11.24
CA SER A 111 -0.85 8.83 -10.46
C SER A 111 0.20 7.98 -9.73
N LEU A 112 1.34 7.73 -10.39
CA LEU A 112 2.49 7.07 -9.77
C LEU A 112 3.05 7.89 -8.59
N ASN A 113 3.22 9.20 -8.76
CA ASN A 113 3.66 10.09 -7.68
C ASN A 113 2.66 10.13 -6.51
N ARG A 114 1.35 10.00 -6.76
CA ARG A 114 0.37 9.84 -5.68
C ARG A 114 0.66 8.61 -4.83
N GLN A 115 1.08 7.48 -5.43
CA GLN A 115 1.41 6.28 -4.66
C GLN A 115 2.57 6.52 -3.68
N ILE A 116 3.57 7.29 -4.10
CA ILE A 116 4.67 7.72 -3.21
C ILE A 116 4.11 8.42 -1.98
N ILE A 117 3.22 9.40 -2.18
CA ILE A 117 2.64 10.21 -1.10
C ILE A 117 1.79 9.32 -0.18
N ASP A 118 0.89 8.52 -0.74
CA ASP A 118 -0.08 7.71 -0.01
C ASP A 118 0.61 6.68 0.89
N LYS A 119 1.52 5.87 0.33
CA LYS A 119 2.23 4.84 1.11
C LYS A 119 3.25 5.40 2.08
N THR A 120 3.87 6.56 1.78
CA THR A 120 4.78 7.21 2.74
C THR A 120 4.02 7.74 3.96
N ILE A 121 2.76 8.17 3.81
CA ILE A 121 1.90 8.50 4.96
C ILE A 121 1.66 7.25 5.84
N TYR A 122 1.53 6.07 5.26
CA TYR A 122 1.41 4.83 6.05
C TYR A 122 2.68 4.57 6.88
N LYS A 123 3.86 4.73 6.27
CA LYS A 123 5.14 4.64 7.00
C LYS A 123 5.16 5.59 8.19
N ILE A 124 4.82 6.87 7.96
CA ILE A 124 4.79 7.89 9.01
C ILE A 124 3.83 7.49 10.13
N ALA A 125 2.60 7.09 9.78
CA ALA A 125 1.59 6.70 10.76
C ALA A 125 2.01 5.49 11.58
N PHE A 126 2.58 4.47 10.94
CA PHE A 126 3.08 3.27 11.63
C PHE A 126 4.22 3.63 12.60
N MET A 127 5.24 4.38 12.17
CA MET A 127 6.34 4.79 13.03
C MET A 127 5.87 5.68 14.20
N LYS A 128 4.86 6.52 13.98
CA LYS A 128 4.25 7.32 15.05
C LYS A 128 3.49 6.47 16.04
N MET A 129 2.83 5.39 15.61
CA MET A 129 2.22 4.41 16.52
C MET A 129 3.27 3.70 17.37
N GLU A 130 4.38 3.24 16.78
CA GLU A 130 5.49 2.62 17.53
C GLU A 130 6.07 3.57 18.58
N SER A 131 6.31 4.83 18.18
CA SER A 131 6.76 5.88 19.11
C SER A 131 5.78 6.09 20.27
N ALA A 132 4.48 6.08 19.97
CA ALA A 132 3.43 6.22 20.99
C ALA A 132 3.37 5.01 21.93
N ILE A 133 3.62 3.79 21.46
CA ILE A 133 3.74 2.58 22.30
C ILE A 133 4.88 2.75 23.29
N VAL A 134 6.07 3.15 22.84
CA VAL A 134 7.26 3.37 23.69
C VAL A 134 7.00 4.44 24.74
N GLN A 135 6.28 5.50 24.38
CA GLN A 135 5.93 6.60 25.28
C GLN A 135 4.70 6.29 26.15
N ASN A 136 4.07 5.13 25.96
CA ASN A 136 2.80 4.74 26.57
C ASN A 136 1.70 5.82 26.41
N ASN A 137 1.64 6.45 25.23
CA ASN A 137 0.67 7.50 24.89
C ASN A 137 -0.46 6.93 24.02
N SER A 138 -1.56 6.48 24.66
CA SER A 138 -2.72 5.91 23.98
C SER A 138 -3.44 6.89 23.05
N THR A 139 -3.45 8.18 23.39
CA THR A 139 -4.13 9.20 22.58
C THR A 139 -3.44 9.36 21.24
N ASP A 140 -2.11 9.49 21.23
CA ASP A 140 -1.33 9.58 20.00
C ASP A 140 -1.44 8.28 19.21
N PHE A 141 -1.31 7.13 19.88
CA PHE A 141 -1.46 5.82 19.24
C PHE A 141 -2.80 5.69 18.51
N LEU A 142 -3.91 5.97 19.19
CA LEU A 142 -5.25 5.85 18.61
C LEU A 142 -5.50 6.87 17.50
N SER A 143 -4.90 8.07 17.60
CA SER A 143 -4.98 9.08 16.53
C SER A 143 -4.32 8.60 15.26
N TRP A 144 -3.07 8.12 15.33
CA TRP A 144 -2.34 7.61 14.17
C TRP A 144 -2.92 6.30 13.63
N PHE A 145 -3.44 5.45 14.51
CA PHE A 145 -4.13 4.22 14.13
C PHE A 145 -5.30 4.46 13.17
N THR A 146 -5.99 5.62 13.24
CA THR A 146 -7.10 5.92 12.31
C THR A 146 -6.70 5.90 10.83
N VAL A 147 -5.43 6.17 10.51
CA VAL A 147 -4.91 6.05 9.13
C VAL A 147 -4.87 4.58 8.71
N MET A 148 -4.32 3.71 9.57
CA MET A 148 -4.23 2.26 9.33
C MET A 148 -5.61 1.60 9.30
N GLU A 149 -6.48 1.97 10.25
CA GLU A 149 -7.86 1.48 10.36
C GLU A 149 -8.63 1.69 9.07
N LYS A 150 -8.47 2.88 8.48
CA LYS A 150 -9.17 3.27 7.25
C LYS A 150 -8.56 2.63 6.01
N LYS A 151 -7.23 2.63 5.89
CA LYS A 151 -6.54 2.01 4.74
C LYS A 151 -6.81 0.51 4.68
N PHE A 152 -6.57 -0.21 5.77
CA PHE A 152 -6.66 -1.67 5.79
C PHE A 152 -8.03 -2.20 6.19
N LYS A 153 -9.02 -1.31 6.38
CA LYS A 153 -10.38 -1.67 6.81
C LYS A 153 -10.35 -2.59 8.05
N ILE A 154 -9.50 -2.25 9.02
CA ILE A 154 -9.14 -3.14 10.14
C ILE A 154 -10.37 -3.70 10.88
N SER A 155 -11.41 -2.89 11.06
CA SER A 155 -12.63 -3.29 11.76
C SER A 155 -13.40 -4.42 11.08
N THR A 156 -13.25 -4.61 9.76
CA THR A 156 -13.93 -5.66 9.00
C THR A 156 -12.99 -6.77 8.54
N THR A 157 -11.72 -6.46 8.29
CA THR A 157 -10.77 -7.38 7.65
C THR A 157 -9.85 -8.07 8.67
N TYR A 158 -9.54 -7.41 9.79
CA TYR A 158 -8.57 -7.90 10.78
C TYR A 158 -9.17 -7.88 12.20
N PRO A 159 -10.12 -8.78 12.51
CA PRO A 159 -10.87 -8.77 13.77
C PRO A 159 -9.98 -8.86 15.01
N GLU A 160 -8.85 -9.55 14.92
CA GLU A 160 -7.86 -9.69 15.98
C GLU A 160 -7.14 -8.36 16.30
N ILE A 161 -6.81 -7.55 15.28
CA ILE A 161 -6.26 -6.20 15.50
C ILE A 161 -7.35 -5.30 16.08
N ASN A 162 -8.56 -5.38 15.52
CA ASN A 162 -9.69 -4.57 15.96
C ASN A 162 -10.03 -4.81 17.45
N SER A 163 -10.03 -6.07 17.90
CA SER A 163 -10.27 -6.42 19.30
C SER A 163 -9.26 -5.75 20.23
N LEU A 164 -7.96 -5.83 19.91
CA LEU A 164 -6.89 -5.25 20.72
C LEU A 164 -7.00 -3.71 20.80
N VAL A 165 -7.43 -3.06 19.73
CA VAL A 165 -7.64 -1.60 19.69
C VAL A 165 -8.89 -1.19 20.47
N VAL A 166 -9.98 -1.96 20.39
CA VAL A 166 -11.17 -1.74 21.21
C VAL A 166 -10.86 -1.82 22.71
N ASP A 167 -9.99 -2.75 23.11
CA ASP A 167 -9.49 -2.85 24.48
C ASP A 167 -8.72 -1.58 24.90
N ILE A 168 -7.83 -1.05 24.05
CA ILE A 168 -7.10 0.20 24.32
C ILE A 168 -8.04 1.40 24.40
N ARG A 169 -9.04 1.49 23.52
CA ARG A 169 -10.07 2.53 23.54
C ARG A 169 -10.88 2.50 24.85
N SER A 170 -11.13 1.31 25.37
CA SER A 170 -11.87 1.09 26.62
C SER A 170 -11.01 1.31 27.86
N ASN A 171 -9.73 0.94 27.79
CA ASN A 171 -8.76 1.09 28.86
C ASN A 171 -7.37 1.46 28.28
N PRO A 172 -7.02 2.77 28.27
CA PRO A 172 -5.74 3.28 27.79
C PRO A 172 -4.48 2.58 28.35
N ALA A 173 -4.54 2.03 29.57
CA ALA A 173 -3.39 1.35 30.18
C ALA A 173 -2.99 0.07 29.45
N LEU A 174 -3.89 -0.50 28.64
CA LEU A 174 -3.63 -1.70 27.85
C LEU A 174 -2.71 -1.45 26.65
N LEU A 175 -2.37 -0.20 26.32
CA LEU A 175 -1.45 0.11 25.23
C LEU A 175 -0.11 -0.63 25.38
N SER A 176 0.46 -0.66 26.59
CA SER A 176 1.74 -1.33 26.83
C SER A 176 1.73 -2.83 26.54
N ALA A 177 0.59 -3.50 26.70
CA ALA A 177 0.44 -4.94 26.47
C ALA A 177 -0.06 -5.27 25.05
N ASN A 178 -1.00 -4.48 24.54
CA ASN A 178 -1.67 -4.74 23.27
C ASN A 178 -0.99 -4.03 22.09
N GLY A 179 -0.37 -2.88 22.33
CA GLY A 179 0.30 -2.07 21.31
C GLY A 179 1.37 -2.83 20.52
N PRO A 180 2.32 -3.54 21.17
CA PRO A 180 3.32 -4.34 20.46
C PRO A 180 2.71 -5.41 19.55
N GLN A 181 1.64 -6.08 20.00
CA GLN A 181 0.94 -7.09 19.20
C GLN A 181 0.24 -6.49 17.98
N ILE A 182 -0.35 -5.29 18.13
CA ILE A 182 -0.94 -4.55 17.01
C ILE A 182 0.14 -4.16 16.00
N ALA A 183 1.29 -3.65 16.47
CA ALA A 183 2.39 -3.27 15.59
C ALA A 183 2.96 -4.47 14.81
N GLU A 184 3.14 -5.62 15.46
CA GLU A 184 3.59 -6.85 14.82
C GLU A 184 2.61 -7.30 13.72
N LYS A 185 1.30 -7.30 14.00
CA LYS A 185 0.28 -7.67 13.02
C LYS A 185 0.17 -6.69 11.84
N LEU A 186 0.37 -5.40 12.08
CA LEU A 186 0.46 -4.42 10.99
C LEU A 186 1.70 -4.66 10.13
N LEU A 187 2.85 -5.03 10.71
CA LEU A 187 4.04 -5.43 9.94
C LEU A 187 3.79 -6.68 9.10
N GLU A 188 3.01 -7.65 9.59
CA GLU A 188 2.57 -8.80 8.79
C GLU A 188 1.76 -8.37 7.57
N ILE A 189 0.87 -7.38 7.72
CA ILE A 189 0.11 -6.79 6.60
C ILE A 189 1.05 -6.11 5.61
N PHE A 190 1.97 -5.25 6.08
CA PHE A 190 2.93 -4.57 5.17
C PHE A 190 3.81 -5.57 4.42
N LYS A 191 4.25 -6.65 5.09
CA LYS A 191 4.97 -7.76 4.48
C LYS A 191 4.16 -8.44 3.38
N LEU A 192 2.90 -8.78 3.66
CA LEU A 192 2.01 -9.38 2.66
C LEU A 192 1.82 -8.44 1.47
N LYS A 193 1.50 -7.16 1.71
CA LYS A 193 1.39 -6.14 0.65
C LYS A 193 2.68 -6.04 -0.18
N THR A 194 3.87 -6.10 0.41
CA THR A 194 5.13 -6.08 -0.34
C THR A 194 5.24 -7.24 -1.35
N VAL A 195 4.86 -8.45 -0.97
CA VAL A 195 4.90 -9.64 -1.86
C VAL A 195 3.77 -9.61 -2.88
N GLU A 196 2.58 -9.24 -2.42
CA GLU A 196 1.35 -9.17 -3.22
C GLU A 196 1.54 -8.31 -4.46
N GLU A 197 2.08 -7.10 -4.29
CA GLU A 197 2.17 -6.12 -5.38
C GLU A 197 3.16 -6.56 -6.48
N ILE A 198 4.19 -7.37 -6.17
CA ILE A 198 5.03 -7.99 -7.20
C ILE A 198 4.24 -9.07 -7.95
N ALA A 199 3.46 -9.88 -7.24
CA ALA A 199 2.63 -10.91 -7.85
C ALA A 199 1.54 -10.31 -8.76
N GLU A 200 0.93 -9.20 -8.35
CA GLU A 200 -0.03 -8.45 -9.16
C GLU A 200 0.62 -7.81 -10.38
N ALA A 201 1.85 -7.30 -10.25
CA ALA A 201 2.61 -6.80 -11.39
C ALA A 201 2.85 -7.90 -12.43
N ILE A 202 3.25 -9.10 -12.00
CA ILE A 202 3.42 -10.26 -12.88
C ILE A 202 2.09 -10.61 -13.58
N ALA A 203 0.99 -10.69 -12.82
CA ALA A 203 -0.33 -11.00 -13.36
C ALA A 203 -0.87 -9.93 -14.33
N ALA A 204 -0.53 -8.66 -14.10
CA ALA A 204 -0.86 -7.56 -15.01
C ALA A 204 -0.09 -7.71 -16.33
N LEU A 205 1.20 -8.08 -16.28
CA LEU A 205 2.00 -8.35 -17.48
C LEU A 205 1.46 -9.52 -18.30
N ASP A 206 0.94 -10.59 -17.66
CA ASP A 206 0.26 -11.69 -18.37
C ASP A 206 -0.96 -11.23 -19.16
N LYS A 207 -1.61 -10.14 -18.74
CA LYS A 207 -2.73 -9.50 -19.43
C LYS A 207 -2.29 -8.40 -20.41
N GLY A 208 -0.99 -8.15 -20.55
CA GLY A 208 -0.43 -7.05 -21.34
C GLY A 208 -0.61 -5.66 -20.72
N ASP A 209 -0.98 -5.58 -19.44
CA ASP A 209 -1.24 -4.33 -18.72
C ASP A 209 0.02 -3.81 -18.01
N VAL A 210 0.92 -3.22 -18.80
CA VAL A 210 2.18 -2.63 -18.32
C VAL A 210 1.91 -1.46 -17.35
N LYS A 211 0.81 -0.71 -17.54
CA LYS A 211 0.48 0.44 -16.70
C LYS A 211 0.16 0.00 -15.27
N SER A 212 -0.64 -1.05 -15.12
CA SER A 212 -0.94 -1.59 -13.79
C SER A 212 0.31 -2.21 -13.16
N ALA A 213 1.14 -2.92 -13.94
CA ALA A 213 2.41 -3.47 -13.43
C ALA A 213 3.35 -2.40 -12.85
N LYS A 214 3.47 -1.24 -13.51
CA LYS A 214 4.20 -0.07 -12.97
C LYS A 214 3.60 0.42 -11.66
N THR A 215 2.27 0.50 -11.59
CA THR A 215 1.56 0.94 -10.40
C THR A 215 1.85 0.01 -9.22
N PHE A 216 1.67 -1.30 -9.40
CA PHE A 216 1.88 -2.29 -8.35
C PHE A 216 3.34 -2.31 -7.86
N THR A 217 4.32 -2.30 -8.76
CA THR A 217 5.74 -2.25 -8.34
C THR A 217 6.11 -0.96 -7.60
N HIS A 218 5.49 0.19 -7.93
CA HIS A 218 5.55 1.39 -7.09
C HIS A 218 4.93 1.14 -5.71
N GLU A 219 3.72 0.61 -5.64
CA GLU A 219 3.04 0.34 -4.38
C GLU A 219 3.88 -0.56 -3.47
N GLY A 220 4.37 -1.69 -4.00
CA GLY A 220 5.20 -2.67 -3.31
C GLY A 220 6.45 -2.05 -2.68
N LEU A 221 7.19 -1.23 -3.43
CA LEU A 221 8.39 -0.54 -2.93
C LEU A 221 8.06 0.34 -1.71
N TYR A 222 6.98 1.13 -1.77
CA TYR A 222 6.65 2.05 -0.69
C TYR A 222 5.95 1.37 0.50
N TYR A 223 5.25 0.25 0.30
CA TYR A 223 4.88 -0.63 1.43
C TYR A 223 6.13 -1.19 2.11
N TYR A 224 7.11 -1.67 1.33
CA TYR A 224 8.36 -2.20 1.89
C TYR A 224 9.12 -1.16 2.72
N ARG A 225 9.12 0.12 2.33
CA ARG A 225 9.75 1.19 3.12
C ARG A 225 9.18 1.33 4.54
N THR A 226 7.97 0.86 4.81
CA THR A 226 7.42 0.76 6.17
C THR A 226 7.98 -0.43 6.93
N LEU A 227 8.17 -1.56 6.25
CA LEU A 227 8.73 -2.79 6.81
C LEU A 227 10.25 -2.72 7.03
N HIS A 228 10.96 -1.90 6.23
CA HIS A 228 12.43 -1.84 6.17
C HIS A 228 13.12 -1.72 7.55
N PRO A 229 12.72 -0.81 8.48
CA PRO A 229 13.36 -0.71 9.78
C PRO A 229 13.27 -1.99 10.61
N SER A 230 12.17 -2.75 10.50
CA SER A 230 12.00 -4.01 11.20
C SER A 230 12.89 -5.11 10.60
N VAL A 231 13.02 -5.16 9.27
CA VAL A 231 13.93 -6.08 8.58
C VAL A 231 15.37 -5.77 8.96
N GLU A 232 15.76 -4.50 9.00
CA GLU A 232 17.08 -4.08 9.45
C GLU A 232 17.32 -4.48 10.92
N GLY A 233 16.37 -4.23 11.81
CA GLY A 233 16.49 -4.59 13.23
C GLY A 233 16.64 -6.09 13.47
N LYS A 234 16.02 -6.93 12.64
CA LYS A 234 16.00 -8.40 12.83
C LYS A 234 17.06 -9.14 12.03
N LEU A 235 17.37 -8.71 10.81
CA LEU A 235 18.30 -9.37 9.89
C LEU A 235 19.58 -8.57 9.60
N GLY A 236 19.68 -7.33 10.10
CA GLY A 236 20.78 -6.42 9.83
C GLY A 236 20.64 -5.63 8.54
N SER A 237 21.41 -4.53 8.45
CA SER A 237 21.34 -3.55 7.35
C SER A 237 21.66 -4.14 5.98
N GLU A 238 22.54 -5.15 5.90
CA GLU A 238 22.86 -5.81 4.62
C GLU A 238 21.61 -6.48 4.01
N SER A 239 20.87 -7.26 4.80
CA SER A 239 19.64 -7.92 4.35
C SER A 239 18.55 -6.91 3.99
N ALA A 240 18.39 -5.86 4.81
CA ALA A 240 17.40 -4.81 4.57
C ALA A 240 17.71 -3.99 3.30
N ASN A 241 18.98 -3.66 3.05
CA ASN A 241 19.40 -2.96 1.85
C ASN A 241 19.31 -3.84 0.61
N ASN A 242 19.61 -5.14 0.72
CA ASN A 242 19.42 -6.06 -0.39
C ASN A 242 17.93 -6.16 -0.77
N LEU A 243 17.04 -6.26 0.21
CA LEU A 243 15.60 -6.27 -0.05
C LEU A 243 15.12 -4.93 -0.63
N LEU A 244 15.63 -3.79 -0.15
CA LEU A 244 15.33 -2.48 -0.76
C LEU A 244 15.74 -2.45 -2.23
N HIS A 245 16.95 -2.90 -2.53
CA HIS A 245 17.47 -2.93 -3.89
C HIS A 245 16.65 -3.84 -4.82
N LEU A 246 16.16 -4.98 -4.32
CA LEU A 246 15.24 -5.85 -5.07
C LEU A 246 13.92 -5.16 -5.37
N MET A 247 13.34 -4.44 -4.40
CA MET A 247 12.10 -3.68 -4.62
C MET A 247 12.29 -2.51 -5.60
N GLU A 248 13.42 -1.82 -5.55
CA GLU A 248 13.80 -0.79 -6.53
C GLU A 248 14.00 -1.40 -7.92
N SER A 249 14.64 -2.57 -7.99
CA SER A 249 14.82 -3.30 -9.24
C SER A 249 13.48 -3.72 -9.86
N ALA A 250 12.50 -4.17 -9.06
CA ALA A 250 11.18 -4.51 -9.58
C ALA A 250 10.51 -3.32 -10.29
N LEU A 251 10.67 -2.13 -9.72
CA LEU A 251 10.20 -0.90 -10.33
C LEU A 251 10.98 -0.54 -11.61
N ASP A 252 12.31 -0.64 -11.59
CA ASP A 252 13.13 -0.38 -12.77
C ASP A 252 12.75 -1.30 -13.93
N VAL A 253 12.40 -2.56 -13.64
CA VAL A 253 11.92 -3.52 -14.65
C VAL A 253 10.65 -3.03 -15.33
N THR A 254 9.62 -2.66 -14.57
CA THR A 254 8.31 -2.27 -15.13
C THR A 254 8.32 -0.89 -15.79
N THR A 255 9.29 -0.04 -15.44
CA THR A 255 9.49 1.28 -16.05
C THR A 255 10.42 1.26 -17.25
N SER A 256 11.05 0.12 -17.56
CA SER A 256 11.92 -0.06 -18.72
C SER A 256 11.17 -0.19 -20.04
N ASP A 257 11.92 -0.11 -21.15
CA ASP A 257 11.42 -0.39 -22.51
C ASP A 257 11.57 -1.88 -22.90
N LYS A 258 11.75 -2.78 -21.93
CA LYS A 258 11.95 -4.21 -22.20
C LYS A 258 10.67 -4.87 -22.73
N PRO A 259 10.78 -5.95 -23.53
CA PRO A 259 9.64 -6.79 -23.88
C PRO A 259 8.94 -7.37 -22.64
N ILE A 260 7.62 -7.58 -22.73
CA ILE A 260 6.78 -8.05 -21.62
C ILE A 260 7.23 -9.39 -21.05
N ASP A 261 7.63 -10.33 -21.91
CA ASP A 261 8.13 -11.64 -21.50
C ASP A 261 9.44 -11.55 -20.70
N ILE A 262 10.31 -10.61 -21.07
CA ILE A 262 11.55 -10.34 -20.33
C ILE A 262 11.25 -9.65 -18.99
N MET A 263 10.36 -8.65 -18.97
CA MET A 263 9.95 -8.00 -17.73
C MET A 263 9.36 -9.01 -16.74
N LYS A 264 8.52 -9.93 -17.24
CA LYS A 264 7.90 -10.96 -16.41
C LYS A 264 8.93 -11.91 -15.80
N ALA A 265 9.84 -12.44 -16.62
CA ALA A 265 10.87 -13.35 -16.14
C ALA A 265 11.77 -12.70 -15.07
N GLU A 266 12.12 -11.41 -15.24
CA GLU A 266 12.90 -10.67 -14.24
C GLU A 266 12.10 -10.41 -12.97
N LEU A 267 10.81 -10.07 -13.06
CA LEU A 267 9.95 -9.93 -11.87
C LEU A 267 9.75 -11.24 -11.11
N GLU A 268 9.63 -12.37 -11.81
CA GLU A 268 9.54 -13.70 -11.17
C GLU A 268 10.81 -14.01 -10.35
N ASP A 269 12.00 -13.78 -10.92
CA ASP A 269 13.28 -13.95 -10.20
C ASP A 269 13.41 -12.97 -9.01
N ILE A 270 12.97 -11.72 -9.17
CA ILE A 270 12.94 -10.75 -8.07
C ILE A 270 11.98 -11.22 -6.97
N SER A 271 10.78 -11.69 -7.32
CA SER A 271 9.77 -12.18 -6.37
C SER A 271 10.33 -13.31 -5.51
N GLU A 272 11.02 -14.29 -6.11
CA GLU A 272 11.62 -15.41 -5.39
C GLU A 272 12.68 -14.93 -4.36
N LYS A 273 13.51 -13.95 -4.76
CA LYS A 273 14.55 -13.38 -3.88
C LYS A 273 13.93 -12.54 -2.75
N VAL A 274 12.89 -11.78 -3.05
CA VAL A 274 12.12 -11.01 -2.06
C VAL A 274 11.50 -11.95 -1.03
N GLU A 275 10.81 -13.01 -1.49
CA GLU A 275 10.18 -14.01 -0.62
C GLU A 275 11.20 -14.72 0.26
N LEU A 276 12.40 -15.03 -0.25
CA LEU A 276 13.47 -15.62 0.55
C LEU A 276 13.89 -14.72 1.72
N ILE A 277 14.10 -13.41 1.48
CA ILE A 277 14.50 -12.48 2.54
C ILE A 277 13.36 -12.28 3.54
N ILE A 278 12.13 -12.13 3.05
CA ILE A 278 10.94 -12.05 3.90
C ILE A 278 10.81 -13.30 4.77
N ARG A 279 11.05 -14.49 4.22
CA ARG A 279 11.00 -15.74 4.99
C ARG A 279 12.08 -15.80 6.08
N LYS A 280 13.29 -15.31 5.79
CA LYS A 280 14.34 -15.15 6.81
C LYS A 280 13.89 -14.19 7.90
N TYR A 281 13.26 -13.08 7.52
CA TYR A 281 12.75 -12.07 8.47
C TYR A 281 11.70 -12.67 9.39
N GLU A 282 10.86 -13.58 8.91
CA GLU A 282 9.91 -14.31 9.75
C GLU A 282 10.58 -15.29 10.74
N GLY A 283 11.88 -15.59 10.57
CA GLY A 283 12.53 -16.70 11.26
C GLY A 283 12.08 -18.07 10.75
N GLY A 284 11.57 -18.12 9.53
CA GLY A 284 10.99 -19.30 8.91
C GLY A 284 12.02 -20.26 8.31
N ASN A 285 11.57 -21.47 7.98
CA ASN A 285 12.38 -22.43 7.22
C ASN A 285 12.60 -21.94 5.78
N VAL A 286 13.88 -21.80 5.40
CA VAL A 286 14.34 -21.30 4.08
C VAL A 286 14.77 -22.40 3.12
N SER A 287 14.53 -23.68 3.45
CA SER A 287 14.61 -24.76 2.46
C SER A 287 13.55 -24.59 1.38
N ASP A 288 13.74 -25.22 0.22
CA ASP A 288 12.80 -25.17 -0.91
C ASP A 288 11.36 -25.54 -0.47
N THR A 289 11.21 -26.62 0.31
CA THR A 289 9.90 -27.02 0.85
C THR A 289 9.35 -25.99 1.85
N GLY A 290 10.21 -25.38 2.65
CA GLY A 290 9.83 -24.32 3.60
C GLY A 290 9.34 -23.05 2.91
N LEU A 291 10.02 -22.65 1.82
CA LEU A 291 9.65 -21.53 0.96
C LEU A 291 8.36 -21.81 0.19
N ALA A 292 8.20 -23.03 -0.33
CA ALA A 292 6.97 -23.45 -0.99
C ALA A 292 5.77 -23.37 -0.04
N LEU A 293 5.91 -23.88 1.20
CA LEU A 293 4.86 -23.81 2.22
C LEU A 293 4.52 -22.37 2.61
N SER A 294 5.52 -21.50 2.84
CA SER A 294 5.25 -20.10 3.14
C SER A 294 4.62 -19.37 1.97
N GLY A 295 5.08 -19.62 0.74
CA GLY A 295 4.50 -19.05 -0.47
C GLY A 295 3.03 -19.43 -0.64
N ILE A 296 2.67 -20.70 -0.41
CA ILE A 296 1.27 -21.15 -0.39
C ILE A 296 0.48 -20.42 0.71
N LYS A 297 1.01 -20.40 1.94
CA LYS A 297 0.36 -19.76 3.09
C LYS A 297 0.06 -18.28 2.82
N ASP A 298 1.06 -17.52 2.37
CA ASP A 298 0.91 -16.09 2.10
C ASP A 298 -0.15 -15.84 1.03
N ARG A 299 -0.16 -16.62 -0.07
CA ARG A 299 -1.21 -16.49 -1.10
C ARG A 299 -2.60 -16.87 -0.59
N LEU A 300 -2.72 -17.87 0.28
CA LEU A 300 -4.00 -18.21 0.89
C LEU A 300 -4.49 -17.11 1.85
N SER A 301 -3.59 -16.47 2.59
CA SER A 301 -3.94 -15.29 3.40
C SER A 301 -4.43 -14.12 2.53
N LEU A 302 -3.80 -13.89 1.37
CA LEU A 302 -4.28 -12.89 0.41
C LEU A 302 -5.65 -13.26 -0.19
N VAL A 303 -5.87 -14.55 -0.53
CA VAL A 303 -7.19 -15.05 -0.97
C VAL A 303 -8.27 -14.74 0.07
N GLU A 304 -8.00 -14.97 1.36
CA GLU A 304 -8.97 -14.66 2.42
C GLU A 304 -9.30 -13.17 2.48
N VAL A 305 -8.28 -12.31 2.44
CA VAL A 305 -8.43 -10.85 2.49
C VAL A 305 -9.21 -10.32 1.27
N GLU A 306 -8.77 -10.67 0.06
CA GLU A 306 -9.38 -10.14 -1.15
C GLU A 306 -10.77 -10.71 -1.41
N TYR A 307 -11.01 -11.98 -1.08
CA TYR A 307 -12.35 -12.55 -1.21
C TYR A 307 -13.37 -11.86 -0.29
N LEU A 308 -12.97 -11.49 0.93
CA LEU A 308 -13.83 -10.74 1.86
C LEU A 308 -14.18 -9.34 1.32
N ASN A 309 -13.27 -8.71 0.58
CA ASN A 309 -13.52 -7.43 -0.09
C ASN A 309 -14.36 -7.59 -1.38
N ALA A 310 -14.18 -8.72 -2.07
CA ALA A 310 -14.77 -8.99 -3.38
C ALA A 310 -16.22 -9.48 -3.30
N VAL A 311 -16.55 -10.31 -2.31
CA VAL A 311 -17.80 -11.08 -2.25
C VAL A 311 -18.64 -10.72 -1.03
N LYS A 312 -19.90 -10.37 -1.27
CA LYS A 312 -20.89 -10.12 -0.23
C LYS A 312 -22.17 -10.91 -0.49
N ASP A 313 -22.65 -11.62 0.53
CA ASP A 313 -23.86 -12.46 0.45
C ASP A 313 -23.85 -13.45 -0.73
N GLY A 314 -22.66 -14.01 -1.02
CA GLY A 314 -22.45 -14.95 -2.12
C GLY A 314 -22.42 -14.32 -3.52
N LYS A 315 -22.36 -12.99 -3.63
CA LYS A 315 -22.28 -12.27 -4.91
C LYS A 315 -21.00 -11.45 -5.00
N ILE A 316 -20.39 -11.46 -6.18
CA ILE A 316 -19.25 -10.59 -6.49
C ILE A 316 -19.76 -9.14 -6.52
N THR A 317 -19.23 -8.32 -5.62
CA THR A 317 -19.51 -6.87 -5.52
C THR A 317 -18.32 -6.02 -5.96
N ASN A 318 -17.11 -6.59 -5.99
CA ASN A 318 -15.93 -5.96 -6.57
C ASN A 318 -15.19 -6.97 -7.44
N GLN A 319 -15.20 -6.76 -8.76
CA GLN A 319 -14.60 -7.68 -9.73
C GLN A 319 -13.08 -7.66 -9.68
N VAL A 320 -12.47 -6.50 -9.39
CA VAL A 320 -11.01 -6.34 -9.37
C VAL A 320 -10.40 -7.22 -8.28
N GLU A 321 -10.91 -7.11 -7.05
CA GLU A 321 -10.44 -7.90 -5.91
C GLU A 321 -10.78 -9.40 -6.07
N TYR A 322 -11.87 -9.71 -6.80
CA TYR A 322 -12.19 -11.10 -7.14
C TYR A 322 -11.16 -11.69 -8.12
N ASP A 323 -10.76 -10.92 -9.13
CA ASP A 323 -9.74 -11.34 -10.09
C ASP A 323 -8.39 -11.54 -9.40
N GLU A 324 -8.02 -10.68 -8.44
CA GLU A 324 -6.85 -10.82 -7.57
C GLU A 324 -6.92 -12.11 -6.73
N THR A 325 -8.08 -12.39 -6.13
CA THR A 325 -8.34 -13.65 -5.42
C THR A 325 -8.04 -14.86 -6.31
N VAL A 326 -8.48 -14.85 -7.56
CA VAL A 326 -8.24 -15.94 -8.52
C VAL A 326 -6.75 -16.05 -8.85
N VAL A 327 -6.04 -14.93 -9.04
CA VAL A 327 -4.60 -14.90 -9.28
C VAL A 327 -3.84 -15.56 -8.12
N PHE A 328 -4.12 -15.16 -6.88
CA PHE A 328 -3.43 -15.72 -5.71
C PHE A 328 -3.72 -17.21 -5.51
N LEU A 329 -4.97 -17.63 -5.69
CA LEU A 329 -5.34 -19.05 -5.59
C LEU A 329 -4.67 -19.89 -6.69
N THR A 330 -4.58 -19.35 -7.91
CA THR A 330 -3.88 -20.00 -9.02
C THR A 330 -2.40 -20.17 -8.67
N LYS A 331 -1.75 -19.12 -8.19
CA LYS A 331 -0.32 -19.19 -7.82
C LYS A 331 -0.05 -20.14 -6.65
N ALA A 332 -0.91 -20.15 -5.62
CA ALA A 332 -0.81 -21.13 -4.53
C ALA A 332 -0.90 -22.58 -5.06
N THR A 333 -1.83 -22.81 -6.00
CA THR A 333 -2.02 -24.12 -6.64
C THR A 333 -0.79 -24.52 -7.48
N GLU A 334 -0.19 -23.59 -8.21
CA GLU A 334 1.05 -23.82 -8.96
C GLU A 334 2.21 -24.20 -8.04
N ILE A 335 2.44 -23.43 -6.97
CA ILE A 335 3.50 -23.71 -5.99
C ILE A 335 3.29 -25.11 -5.38
N PHE A 336 2.06 -25.45 -5.00
CA PHE A 336 1.72 -26.77 -4.49
C PHE A 336 2.03 -27.88 -5.51
N ASN A 337 1.60 -27.72 -6.77
CA ASN A 337 1.81 -28.73 -7.80
C ASN A 337 3.29 -28.94 -8.12
N ASN A 338 4.07 -27.86 -8.18
CA ASN A 338 5.51 -27.90 -8.44
C ASN A 338 6.30 -28.57 -7.30
N ASN A 339 5.77 -28.53 -6.08
CA ASN A 339 6.42 -29.07 -4.88
C ASN A 339 5.70 -30.30 -4.30
N LYS A 340 4.73 -30.87 -5.02
CA LYS A 340 3.76 -31.84 -4.50
C LYS A 340 4.40 -33.05 -3.83
N ILE A 341 5.47 -33.59 -4.40
CA ILE A 341 6.17 -34.76 -3.85
C ILE A 341 6.72 -34.43 -2.45
N ALA A 342 7.54 -33.39 -2.36
CA ALA A 342 8.15 -32.95 -1.10
C ALA A 342 7.10 -32.56 -0.04
N LEU A 343 6.00 -31.93 -0.46
CA LEU A 343 4.90 -31.55 0.44
C LEU A 343 4.10 -32.76 0.94
N MET A 344 3.86 -33.77 0.08
CA MET A 344 3.15 -34.99 0.47
C MET A 344 3.99 -35.88 1.37
N ASP A 345 5.32 -35.88 1.22
CA ASP A 345 6.22 -36.62 2.10
C ASP A 345 6.16 -36.10 3.56
N LEU A 346 5.97 -34.79 3.76
CA LEU A 346 5.74 -34.21 5.09
C LEU A 346 4.43 -34.71 5.73
N SER A 347 3.36 -34.84 4.94
CA SER A 347 2.08 -35.38 5.42
C SER A 347 2.19 -36.84 5.84
N ASN A 348 3.08 -37.61 5.21
CA ASN A 348 3.26 -39.03 5.51
C ASN A 348 4.19 -39.26 6.72
N SER A 349 5.14 -38.35 6.97
CA SER A 349 5.97 -38.42 8.18
C SER A 349 5.15 -38.19 9.46
N ASP A 350 4.17 -37.28 9.43
CA ASP A 350 3.28 -37.02 10.58
C ASP A 350 2.28 -38.15 10.84
N ALA A 351 1.96 -38.98 9.84
CA ALA A 351 1.07 -40.13 9.99
C ALA A 351 1.77 -41.39 10.58
N THR A 352 3.09 -41.33 10.74
CA THR A 352 3.91 -42.45 11.25
C THR A 352 4.65 -42.13 12.55
N SER A 353 4.54 -40.89 13.04
CA SER A 353 4.93 -40.44 14.39
C SER A 353 3.72 -40.40 15.32
#